data_AF-A0A6M1U4I3-F1
#
_entry.id   AF-A0A6M1U4I3-F1
#
_cell.length_a   1.000
_cell.length_b   1.000
_cell.length_c   1.000
_cell.angle_alpha   90.00
_cell.angle_beta   90.00
_cell.angle_gamma   90.00
#
_symmetry.space_group_name_H-M   'P 1'
#
loop_
_entity.id
_entity.type
_entity.pdbx_description
1 polymer ?
#
loop_
_entity_poly.entity_id
_entity_poly.type
_entity_poly.pdbx_seq_one_letter_code
_entity_poly.pdbx_strand_id
1 'polypeptide(L)'
;MVGQWMQTKGPARGFAAVLALAALAALSGCVSDDQAVDMGLATKCEADGTVAVLGDPARRFVTKSDTEICRGPRRDSYSETRLAIIDCGTQTALSAGVTRASADQARRGPDYDNTAAVEQARLRLKVGLADLAATEASLRAAGVPVTLAPGGAEQCTKLAAGAAQTN
;
A
#
# COMPACT_ATOMS: atom_id res chain seq x y z
N MET A 1 79.86 35.11 21.54
CA MET A 1 79.56 34.07 20.52
C MET A 1 78.04 34.04 20.41
N VAL A 2 77.41 34.30 19.26
CA VAL A 2 77.26 33.40 18.10
C VAL A 2 76.69 32.04 18.56
N GLY A 3 75.50 31.57 18.13
CA GLY A 3 74.57 32.12 17.14
C GLY A 3 73.15 31.49 17.19
N GLN A 4 72.46 31.51 16.06
CA GLN A 4 71.00 31.34 15.86
C GLN A 4 70.62 29.91 15.36
N TRP A 5 69.30 29.63 15.23
CA TRP A 5 68.62 28.67 14.30
C TRP A 5 67.92 27.39 14.85
N MET A 6 66.58 27.49 14.97
CA MET A 6 65.52 26.60 14.40
C MET A 6 65.55 25.06 14.53
N GLN A 7 64.49 24.45 15.10
CA GLN A 7 63.31 23.96 14.32
C GLN A 7 62.13 23.39 15.16
N THR A 8 60.95 23.45 14.53
CA THR A 8 59.57 23.16 14.98
C THR A 8 59.19 21.72 15.37
N LYS A 9 58.25 21.60 16.33
CA LYS A 9 57.07 20.69 16.45
C LYS A 9 56.25 21.11 17.70
N GLY A 10 54.93 20.96 17.84
CA GLY A 10 53.86 20.55 16.89
C GLY A 10 52.61 20.01 17.62
N PRO A 11 51.53 20.78 17.87
CA PRO A 11 50.43 20.38 18.77
C PRO A 11 49.36 19.48 18.10
N ALA A 12 49.74 18.26 17.73
CA ALA A 12 48.87 17.30 17.03
C ALA A 12 47.97 16.45 17.96
N ARG A 13 47.30 17.05 18.96
CA ARG A 13 46.42 16.32 19.91
C ARG A 13 44.96 16.80 20.00
N GLY A 14 44.57 17.89 19.33
CA GLY A 14 43.19 18.38 19.34
C GLY A 14 42.27 17.81 18.24
N PHE A 15 42.81 17.51 17.05
CA PHE A 15 41.98 17.24 15.86
C PHE A 15 41.43 15.81 15.75
N ALA A 16 42.06 14.81 16.36
CA ALA A 16 41.65 13.41 16.23
C ALA A 16 40.27 13.11 16.85
N ALA A 17 39.96 13.72 18.00
CA ALA A 17 38.68 13.51 18.69
C ALA A 17 37.50 14.12 17.93
N VAL A 18 37.69 15.31 17.33
CA VAL A 18 36.65 15.98 16.53
C VAL A 18 36.39 15.22 15.23
N LEU A 19 37.44 14.71 14.56
CA LEU A 19 37.28 13.86 13.38
C LEU A 19 36.59 12.52 13.69
N ALA A 20 36.84 11.91 14.86
CA ALA A 20 36.15 10.69 15.28
C ALA A 20 34.65 10.92 15.54
N LEU A 21 34.29 12.02 16.20
CA LEU A 21 32.88 12.41 16.40
C LEU A 21 32.18 12.81 15.09
N ALA A 22 32.87 13.51 14.19
CA ALA A 22 32.35 13.83 12.86
C ALA A 22 32.17 12.57 11.99
N ALA A 23 33.06 11.59 12.08
CA ALA A 23 32.92 10.30 11.39
C ALA A 23 31.75 9.47 11.94
N LEU A 24 31.56 9.43 13.27
CA LEU A 24 30.40 8.78 13.89
C LEU A 24 29.07 9.47 13.53
N ALA A 25 29.05 10.80 13.47
CA ALA A 25 27.88 11.55 13.01
C ALA A 25 27.60 11.32 11.51
N ALA A 26 28.64 11.29 10.66
CA ALA A 26 28.49 10.99 9.23
C ALA A 26 28.00 9.56 8.98
N LEU A 27 28.44 8.58 9.78
CA LEU A 27 27.95 7.20 9.74
C LEU A 27 26.48 7.07 10.18
N SER A 28 25.98 7.99 11.02
CA SER A 28 24.56 8.01 11.43
C SER A 28 23.59 8.61 10.38
N GLY A 29 24.11 9.13 9.26
CA GLY A 29 23.33 9.89 8.27
C GLY A 29 23.20 9.27 6.88
N CYS A 30 23.53 7.98 6.69
CA CYS A 30 23.68 7.37 5.35
C CYS A 30 23.01 6.00 5.18
N VAL A 31 21.88 5.77 5.84
CA VAL A 31 20.93 4.73 5.42
C VAL A 31 19.65 5.44 5.00
N SER A 32 19.38 5.49 3.70
CA SER A 32 18.07 5.91 3.16
C SER A 32 16.97 5.03 3.74
N ASP A 33 15.74 5.53 3.90
CA ASP A 33 14.60 4.70 4.32
C ASP A 33 14.43 3.46 3.42
N ASP A 34 14.66 3.60 2.11
CA ASP A 34 14.64 2.47 1.18
C ASP A 34 15.78 1.46 1.45
N GLN A 35 16.98 1.93 1.84
CA GLN A 35 18.08 1.05 2.24
C GLN A 35 17.82 0.39 3.60
N ALA A 36 17.12 1.06 4.52
CA ALA A 36 16.69 0.47 5.78
C ALA A 36 15.65 -0.63 5.54
N VAL A 37 14.77 -0.46 4.55
CA VAL A 37 13.81 -1.47 4.08
C VAL A 37 14.52 -2.66 3.43
N ASP A 38 15.45 -2.40 2.51
CA ASP A 38 16.22 -3.46 1.82
C ASP A 38 17.11 -4.27 2.79
N MET A 39 17.64 -3.63 3.84
CA MET A 39 18.36 -4.32 4.93
C MET A 39 17.43 -4.98 5.97
N GLY A 40 16.10 -4.87 5.83
CA GLY A 40 15.12 -5.44 6.76
C GLY A 40 15.07 -4.76 8.14
N LEU A 41 15.60 -3.54 8.26
CA LEU A 41 15.60 -2.72 9.48
C LEU A 41 14.33 -1.87 9.62
N ALA A 42 13.70 -1.52 8.51
CA ALA A 42 12.45 -0.76 8.44
C ALA A 42 11.40 -1.48 7.58
N THR A 43 10.14 -1.06 7.72
CA THR A 43 9.02 -1.53 6.89
C THR A 43 8.42 -0.34 6.16
N LYS A 44 8.26 -0.46 4.84
CA LYS A 44 7.63 0.55 3.98
C LYS A 44 6.50 -0.10 3.20
N CYS A 45 5.34 0.54 3.23
CA CYS A 45 4.13 0.10 2.54
C CYS A 45 3.76 1.12 1.47
N GLU A 46 3.58 0.65 0.25
CA GLU A 46 3.09 1.44 -0.88
C GLU A 46 1.74 0.86 -1.30
N ALA A 47 0.78 1.73 -1.61
CA ALA A 47 -0.55 1.32 -2.03
C ALA A 47 -0.95 2.08 -3.30
N ASP A 48 -1.22 1.35 -4.37
CA ASP A 48 -1.73 1.89 -5.63
C ASP A 48 -3.20 1.47 -5.84
N GLY A 49 -3.97 2.34 -6.49
CA GLY A 49 -5.42 2.20 -6.58
C GLY A 49 -5.96 2.68 -7.92
N THR A 50 -6.75 1.84 -8.58
CA THR A 50 -7.42 2.16 -9.85
C THR A 50 -8.93 2.20 -9.66
N VAL A 51 -9.60 3.19 -10.27
CA VAL A 51 -11.06 3.37 -10.17
C VAL A 51 -11.68 3.31 -11.56
N ALA A 52 -12.75 2.53 -11.72
CA ALA A 52 -13.49 2.37 -12.96
C ALA A 52 -14.99 2.19 -12.71
N VAL A 53 -15.84 2.63 -13.64
CA VAL A 53 -17.27 2.27 -13.63
C VAL A 53 -17.40 0.76 -13.87
N LEU A 54 -18.27 0.07 -13.14
CA LEU A 54 -18.53 -1.36 -13.38
C LEU A 54 -19.09 -1.62 -14.78
N GLY A 55 -19.88 -0.66 -15.28
CA GLY A 55 -20.56 -0.75 -16.57
C GLY A 55 -21.84 -1.57 -16.48
N ASP A 56 -22.54 -1.51 -15.34
CA ASP A 56 -23.87 -2.06 -15.16
C ASP A 56 -24.93 -1.26 -15.95
N PRO A 57 -26.10 -1.86 -16.27
CA PRO A 57 -27.16 -1.18 -17.05
C PRO A 57 -27.63 0.15 -16.45
N ALA A 58 -27.60 0.29 -15.12
CA ALA A 58 -28.00 1.51 -14.41
C ALA A 58 -26.83 2.48 -14.18
N ARG A 59 -25.59 2.10 -14.53
CA ARG A 59 -24.33 2.78 -14.20
C ARG A 59 -24.21 3.18 -12.72
N ARG A 60 -24.78 2.35 -11.84
CA ARG A 60 -24.90 2.60 -10.40
C ARG A 60 -23.62 2.25 -9.63
N PHE A 61 -22.80 1.35 -10.16
CA PHE A 61 -21.67 0.78 -9.43
C PHE A 61 -20.31 1.27 -9.95
N VAL A 62 -19.42 1.56 -9.00
CA VAL A 62 -18.02 1.92 -9.25
C VAL A 62 -17.13 0.88 -8.58
N THR A 63 -16.14 0.39 -9.30
CA THR A 63 -15.11 -0.51 -8.76
C THR A 63 -13.82 0.25 -8.48
N LYS A 64 -13.23 0.02 -7.31
CA LYS A 64 -11.87 0.45 -6.96
C LYS A 64 -11.03 -0.79 -6.65
N SER A 65 -9.97 -1.02 -7.41
CA SER A 65 -8.99 -2.08 -7.12
C SER A 65 -7.77 -1.45 -6.47
N ASP A 66 -7.46 -1.85 -5.25
CA ASP A 66 -6.31 -1.38 -4.49
C ASP A 66 -5.33 -2.54 -4.29
N THR A 67 -4.05 -2.32 -4.56
CA THR A 67 -2.97 -3.24 -4.22
C THR A 67 -2.07 -2.58 -3.18
N GLU A 68 -1.81 -3.27 -2.07
CA GLU A 68 -0.91 -2.84 -1.01
C GLU A 68 0.31 -3.76 -1.00
N ILE A 69 1.51 -3.19 -1.10
CA ILE A 69 2.78 -3.92 -1.06
C ILE A 69 3.62 -3.36 0.09
N CYS A 70 3.84 -4.16 1.12
CA CYS A 70 4.75 -3.85 2.20
C CYS A 70 6.06 -4.63 2.06
N ARG A 71 7.17 -3.91 2.05
CA ARG A 71 8.55 -4.43 2.01
C ARG A 71 9.23 -4.16 3.35
N GLY A 72 10.25 -4.96 3.67
CA GLY A 72 10.98 -4.88 4.93
C GLY A 72 11.29 -6.27 5.49
N PRO A 73 11.48 -6.43 6.82
CA PRO A 73 11.73 -7.73 7.42
C PRO A 73 10.58 -8.71 7.21
N ARG A 74 10.91 -10.01 7.08
CA ARG A 74 9.98 -11.10 6.74
C ARG A 74 8.65 -11.11 7.52
N ARG A 75 8.69 -10.75 8.80
CA ARG A 75 7.52 -10.68 9.71
C ARG A 75 6.48 -9.62 9.31
N ASP A 76 6.88 -8.63 8.50
CA ASP A 76 6.10 -7.44 8.14
C ASP A 76 5.81 -7.36 6.63
N SER A 77 6.56 -8.09 5.79
CA SER A 77 6.44 -8.03 4.32
C SER A 77 5.29 -8.87 3.74
N TYR A 78 4.46 -8.25 2.90
CA TYR A 78 3.34 -8.89 2.18
C TYR A 78 2.93 -8.10 0.93
N SER A 79 2.11 -8.73 0.09
CA SER A 79 1.32 -8.10 -0.95
C SER A 79 -0.15 -8.50 -0.77
N GLU A 80 -1.09 -7.57 -0.90
CA GLU A 80 -2.53 -7.84 -0.85
C GLU A 80 -3.29 -6.98 -1.85
N THR A 81 -4.13 -7.59 -2.68
CA THR A 81 -5.03 -6.89 -3.60
C THR A 81 -6.47 -7.00 -3.10
N ARG A 82 -7.18 -5.87 -3.05
CA ARG A 82 -8.59 -5.77 -2.67
C ARG A 82 -9.41 -5.10 -3.77
N LEU A 83 -10.63 -5.59 -3.98
CA LEU A 83 -11.62 -4.97 -4.86
C LEU A 83 -12.75 -4.40 -4.00
N ALA A 84 -12.92 -3.09 -4.02
CA ALA A 84 -14.11 -2.42 -3.50
C ALA A 84 -15.16 -2.23 -4.60
N ILE A 85 -16.36 -2.72 -4.38
CA ILE A 85 -17.56 -2.45 -5.17
C ILE A 85 -18.37 -1.40 -4.43
N ILE A 86 -18.46 -0.19 -5.00
CA ILE A 86 -19.14 0.97 -4.44
C ILE A 86 -20.50 1.12 -5.12
N ASP A 87 -21.55 1.17 -4.32
CA ASP A 87 -22.89 1.54 -4.75
C ASP A 87 -23.09 3.05 -4.57
N CYS A 88 -23.24 3.78 -5.69
CA CYS A 88 -23.40 5.23 -5.65
C CYS A 88 -24.81 5.70 -5.24
N GLY A 89 -25.81 4.81 -5.22
CA GLY A 89 -27.15 5.11 -4.72
C GLY A 89 -27.25 5.06 -3.20
N THR A 90 -26.57 4.10 -2.56
CA THR A 90 -26.58 3.90 -1.10
C THR A 90 -25.33 4.40 -0.38
N GLN A 91 -24.28 4.80 -1.13
CA GLN A 91 -22.97 5.18 -0.57
C GLN A 91 -22.37 4.09 0.33
N THR A 92 -22.46 2.84 -0.13
CA THR A 92 -21.92 1.66 0.55
C THR A 92 -20.85 1.00 -0.31
N ALA A 93 -19.72 0.65 0.30
CA ALA A 93 -18.62 -0.08 -0.31
C ALA A 93 -18.55 -1.50 0.25
N LEU A 94 -18.61 -2.49 -0.66
CA LEU A 94 -18.29 -3.89 -0.40
C LEU A 94 -16.84 -4.13 -0.81
N SER A 95 -15.93 -4.26 0.15
CA SER A 95 -14.53 -4.58 -0.08
C SER A 95 -14.31 -6.09 0.02
N ALA A 96 -13.70 -6.69 -1.01
CA ALA A 96 -13.35 -8.11 -1.08
C ALA A 96 -11.83 -8.30 -1.24
N GLY A 97 -11.23 -9.18 -0.44
CA GLY A 97 -9.82 -9.58 -0.60
C GLY A 97 -9.66 -10.51 -1.81
N VAL A 98 -8.97 -10.04 -2.84
CA VAL A 98 -8.75 -10.76 -4.11
C VAL A 98 -7.57 -11.71 -3.97
N THR A 99 -6.40 -11.19 -3.61
CA THR A 99 -5.19 -11.99 -3.41
C THR A 99 -4.44 -11.52 -2.16
N ARG A 100 -3.75 -12.44 -1.48
CA ARG A 100 -2.76 -12.13 -0.45
C ARG A 100 -1.57 -13.09 -0.57
N ALA A 101 -0.36 -12.53 -0.50
CA ALA A 101 0.89 -13.26 -0.34
C ALA A 101 1.69 -12.64 0.81
N SER A 102 1.92 -13.39 1.89
CA SER A 102 2.63 -12.96 3.09
C SER A 102 3.90 -13.79 3.30
N ALA A 103 5.03 -13.15 3.60
CA ALA A 103 6.24 -13.89 3.94
C ALA A 103 6.18 -14.51 5.36
N ASP A 104 5.21 -14.06 6.18
CA ASP A 104 4.84 -14.61 7.49
C ASP A 104 3.31 -14.84 7.55
N GLN A 105 2.88 -16.03 7.13
CA GLN A 105 1.47 -16.47 7.20
C GLN A 105 1.04 -16.79 8.65
N ALA A 106 1.97 -17.12 9.55
CA ALA A 106 1.62 -17.41 10.95
C ALA A 106 1.08 -16.17 11.66
N ARG A 107 1.57 -14.98 11.26
CA ARG A 107 1.11 -13.68 11.80
C ARG A 107 -0.04 -13.04 11.00
N ARG A 108 -0.09 -13.19 9.67
CA ARG A 108 -1.11 -12.54 8.80
C ARG A 108 -2.26 -13.45 8.35
N GLY A 109 -2.26 -14.72 8.78
CA GLY A 109 -3.16 -15.75 8.28
C GLY A 109 -2.68 -16.36 6.95
N PRO A 110 -3.37 -17.39 6.47
CA PRO A 110 -3.00 -18.05 5.21
C PRO A 110 -3.13 -17.10 4.02
N ASP A 111 -2.29 -17.37 3.02
CA ASP A 111 -2.37 -16.74 1.71
C ASP A 111 -3.59 -17.24 0.93
N TYR A 112 -4.10 -16.44 0.00
CA TYR A 112 -5.28 -16.76 -0.78
C TYR A 112 -5.25 -16.15 -2.18
N ASP A 113 -5.94 -16.80 -3.11
CA ASP A 113 -6.29 -16.25 -4.43
C ASP A 113 -7.77 -16.55 -4.70
N ASN A 114 -8.58 -15.48 -4.62
CA ASN A 114 -10.02 -15.48 -4.82
C ASN A 114 -10.40 -14.87 -6.19
N THR A 115 -9.44 -14.62 -7.08
CA THR A 115 -9.64 -13.85 -8.33
C THR A 115 -10.82 -14.36 -9.15
N ALA A 116 -10.94 -15.68 -9.31
CA ALA A 116 -12.04 -16.30 -10.06
C ALA A 116 -13.42 -16.04 -9.41
N ALA A 117 -13.54 -16.19 -8.09
CA ALA A 117 -14.79 -15.96 -7.36
C ALA A 117 -15.19 -14.47 -7.36
N VAL A 118 -14.23 -13.57 -7.19
CA VAL A 118 -14.44 -12.12 -7.20
C VAL A 118 -14.86 -11.64 -8.58
N GLU A 119 -14.17 -12.03 -9.65
CA GLU A 119 -14.54 -11.64 -11.02
C GLU A 119 -15.88 -12.25 -11.45
N GLN A 120 -16.19 -13.50 -11.05
CA GLN A 120 -17.50 -14.09 -11.32
C GLN A 120 -18.63 -13.29 -10.64
N ALA A 121 -18.46 -12.91 -9.37
CA ALA A 121 -19.45 -12.12 -8.63
C ALA A 121 -19.60 -10.71 -9.23
N ARG A 122 -18.48 -10.05 -9.56
CA ARG A 122 -18.43 -8.75 -10.25
C ARG A 122 -19.13 -8.79 -11.61
N LEU A 123 -18.93 -9.84 -12.41
CA LEU A 123 -19.60 -10.01 -13.70
C LEU A 123 -21.12 -10.17 -13.52
N ARG A 124 -21.58 -10.97 -12.55
CA ARG A 124 -23.02 -11.14 -12.26
C ARG A 124 -23.68 -9.83 -11.86
N LEU A 125 -23.03 -9.02 -11.01
CA LEU A 125 -23.49 -7.68 -10.65
C LEU A 125 -23.53 -6.76 -11.90
N LYS A 126 -22.47 -6.78 -12.72
CA LYS A 126 -22.38 -6.00 -13.96
C LYS A 126 -23.52 -6.30 -14.93
N VAL A 127 -23.95 -7.56 -15.08
CA VAL A 127 -25.06 -7.91 -15.97
C VAL A 127 -26.44 -7.85 -15.30
N GLY A 128 -26.53 -7.36 -14.05
CA GLY A 128 -27.79 -7.25 -13.32
C GLY A 128 -28.39 -8.59 -12.84
N LEU A 129 -27.59 -9.66 -12.80
CA LEU A 129 -27.99 -10.99 -12.29
C LEU A 129 -27.82 -11.15 -10.77
N ALA A 130 -27.34 -10.11 -10.10
CA ALA A 130 -27.19 -10.02 -8.64
C ALA A 130 -27.25 -8.54 -8.22
N ASP A 131 -27.65 -8.28 -6.98
CA ASP A 131 -27.45 -6.99 -6.32
C ASP A 131 -26.21 -7.05 -5.39
N LEU A 132 -25.93 -5.96 -4.67
CA LEU A 132 -24.76 -5.89 -3.77
C LEU A 132 -24.86 -6.91 -2.62
N ALA A 133 -26.06 -7.16 -2.08
CA ALA A 133 -26.27 -8.08 -0.97
C ALA A 133 -26.12 -9.56 -1.39
N ALA A 134 -26.63 -9.92 -2.57
CA ALA A 134 -26.42 -11.23 -3.17
C ALA A 134 -24.94 -11.45 -3.55
N THR A 135 -24.26 -10.40 -4.00
CA THR A 135 -22.81 -10.40 -4.27
C THR A 135 -22.02 -10.66 -2.99
N GLU A 136 -22.30 -9.93 -1.92
CA GLU A 136 -21.70 -10.10 -0.59
C GLU A 136 -21.93 -11.52 -0.02
N ALA A 137 -23.16 -12.02 -0.10
CA ALA A 137 -23.50 -13.37 0.36
C ALA A 137 -22.78 -14.46 -0.45
N SER A 138 -22.71 -14.31 -1.78
CA SER A 138 -21.99 -15.25 -2.65
C SER A 138 -20.49 -15.27 -2.36
N LEU A 139 -19.89 -14.11 -2.10
CA LEU A 139 -18.46 -14.01 -1.76
C LEU A 139 -18.15 -14.63 -0.40
N ARG A 140 -18.99 -14.38 0.64
CA ARG A 140 -18.86 -15.08 1.93
C ARG A 140 -18.99 -16.59 1.80
N ALA A 141 -19.96 -17.07 1.02
CA ALA A 141 -20.16 -18.50 0.79
C ALA A 141 -18.97 -19.17 0.09
N ALA A 142 -18.24 -18.42 -0.75
CA ALA A 142 -17.00 -18.85 -1.38
C ALA A 142 -15.75 -18.70 -0.49
N GLY A 143 -15.89 -18.28 0.78
CA GLY A 143 -14.78 -18.08 1.72
C GLY A 143 -13.97 -16.80 1.50
N VAL A 144 -14.42 -15.90 0.60
CA VAL A 144 -13.73 -14.64 0.32
C VAL A 144 -13.87 -13.69 1.52
N PRO A 145 -12.77 -13.11 2.03
CA PRO A 145 -12.85 -12.13 3.11
C PRO A 145 -13.50 -10.85 2.57
N VAL A 146 -14.70 -10.54 3.07
CA VAL A 146 -15.46 -9.35 2.67
C VAL A 146 -15.88 -8.49 3.85
N THR A 147 -15.83 -7.17 3.64
CA THR A 147 -16.34 -6.15 4.56
C THR A 147 -17.29 -5.21 3.81
N LEU A 148 -18.44 -4.93 4.42
CA LEU A 148 -19.39 -3.92 3.96
C LEU A 148 -19.29 -2.72 4.90
N ALA A 149 -19.10 -1.52 4.35
CA ALA A 149 -19.04 -0.28 5.12
C ALA A 149 -19.65 0.90 4.34
N PRO A 150 -20.14 1.96 5.02
CA PRO A 150 -20.41 3.24 4.38
C PRO A 150 -19.13 3.80 3.74
N GLY A 151 -19.23 4.35 2.53
CA GLY A 151 -18.08 4.91 1.82
C GLY A 151 -18.28 5.06 0.31
N GLY A 152 -17.23 5.51 -0.37
CA GLY A 152 -17.22 5.60 -1.84
C GLY A 152 -17.83 6.88 -2.45
N ALA A 153 -18.38 7.78 -1.62
CA ALA A 153 -19.04 9.01 -2.07
C ALA A 153 -18.13 9.93 -2.92
N GLU A 154 -16.84 9.99 -2.63
CA GLU A 154 -15.87 10.74 -3.45
C GLU A 154 -15.72 10.16 -4.86
N GLN A 155 -15.67 8.83 -4.97
CA GLN A 155 -15.48 8.13 -6.22
C GLN A 155 -16.70 8.31 -7.11
N CYS A 156 -17.90 8.24 -6.51
CA CYS A 156 -19.17 8.52 -7.17
C CYS A 156 -19.29 9.98 -7.63
N THR A 157 -18.91 10.96 -6.81
CA THR A 157 -18.97 12.39 -7.17
C THR A 157 -17.93 12.76 -8.23
N LYS A 158 -16.70 12.24 -8.16
CA LYS A 158 -15.67 12.40 -9.20
C LYS A 158 -16.14 11.86 -10.57
N LEU A 159 -16.85 10.71 -10.58
CA LEU A 159 -17.41 10.13 -11.80
C LEU A 159 -18.62 10.90 -12.35
N ALA A 160 -19.52 11.37 -11.47
CA ALA A 160 -20.63 12.23 -11.88
C ALA A 160 -20.13 13.56 -12.49
N ALA A 161 -19.08 14.15 -11.92
CA ALA A 161 -18.44 15.35 -12.45
C ALA A 161 -17.78 15.11 -13.82
N GLY A 162 -17.10 13.98 -14.02
CA GLY A 162 -16.53 13.59 -15.32
C GLY A 162 -17.60 13.41 -16.40
N ALA A 163 -18.76 12.81 -16.06
CA ALA A 163 -19.88 12.66 -16.99
C ALA A 163 -20.56 13.99 -17.35
N ALA A 164 -20.52 14.98 -16.46
CA ALA A 164 -21.05 16.33 -16.72
C ALA A 164 -20.16 17.18 -17.64
N GLN A 165 -18.86 16.85 -17.77
CA GLN A 165 -17.91 17.57 -18.64
C GLN A 165 -17.85 17.03 -20.07
N THR A 166 -18.56 15.94 -20.36
CA THR A 166 -18.60 15.28 -21.69
C THR A 166 -19.92 15.49 -22.45
N ASN A 167 -20.74 16.44 -22.01
CA ASN A 167 -21.94 16.94 -22.70
C ASN A 167 -21.79 18.44 -22.98
#